data_AF-A0A9P8BK26-F1
#
_entry.id   AF-A0A9P8BK26-F1
#
_cell.length_a   1.000
_cell.length_b   1.000
_cell.length_c   1.000
_cell.angle_alpha   90.00
_cell.angle_beta   90.00
_cell.angle_gamma   90.00
#
_symmetry.space_group_name_H-M   'P 1'
#
loop_
_entity.id
_entity.type
_entity.pdbx_description
1 polymer ?
#
loop_
_entity_poly.entity_id
_entity_poly.type
_entity_poly.pdbx_seq_one_letter_code
_entity_poly.pdbx_strand_id
1 'polypeptide(L)'
;MAQGTSKLSSTKSTSYRRVNKDLKKGARVIPPKKAAAIKSLKLHKSLSAKINNSVEQQMVSAASSGKLTIMKATIPTTTAGSSK
;
A
#
# COMPACT_ATOMS: atom_id res chain seq x y z
N MET A 1 -46.94 48.87 14.68
CA MET A 1 -46.83 47.40 14.79
C MET A 1 -46.00 46.91 13.62
N ALA A 2 -44.78 46.47 13.88
CA ALA A 2 -43.85 45.98 12.87
C ALA A 2 -44.11 44.51 12.54
N GLN A 3 -43.60 44.09 11.38
CA GLN A 3 -43.15 42.74 11.02
C GLN A 3 -44.12 41.86 10.22
N GLY A 4 -43.71 41.57 8.98
CA GLY A 4 -44.35 40.57 8.13
C GLY A 4 -43.72 40.41 6.74
N THR A 5 -42.42 40.72 6.56
CA THR A 5 -41.75 40.57 5.27
C THR A 5 -41.26 39.13 5.05
N SER A 6 -41.75 38.53 3.96
CA SER A 6 -41.10 37.50 3.12
C SER A 6 -40.51 36.25 3.81
N LYS A 7 -41.26 35.15 3.78
CA LYS A 7 -40.66 33.81 3.69
C LYS A 7 -40.74 33.34 2.24
N LEU A 8 -39.90 33.95 1.40
CA LEU A 8 -39.68 33.50 0.03
C LEU A 8 -38.95 32.15 0.04
N SER A 9 -39.40 31.32 -0.89
CA SER A 9 -38.94 29.99 -1.26
C SER A 9 -37.43 29.81 -1.40
N SER A 10 -36.97 28.62 -0.99
CA SER A 10 -35.82 27.86 -1.49
C SER A 10 -34.41 28.45 -1.35
N THR A 11 -33.64 27.80 -0.48
CA THR A 11 -32.40 27.16 -0.92
C THR A 11 -32.27 25.80 -0.26
N LYS A 12 -32.51 24.73 -1.03
CA LYS A 12 -31.94 23.41 -0.76
C LYS A 12 -30.46 23.63 -0.43
N SER A 13 -30.02 23.28 0.77
CA SER A 13 -28.60 23.19 1.04
C SER A 13 -28.05 22.09 0.15
N THR A 14 -27.27 22.48 -0.84
CA THR A 14 -26.52 21.55 -1.67
C THR A 14 -25.63 20.76 -0.72
N SER A 15 -25.96 19.50 -0.47
CA SER A 15 -25.10 18.60 0.26
C SER A 15 -23.84 18.43 -0.58
N TYR A 16 -22.81 19.20 -0.25
CA TYR A 16 -21.48 19.04 -0.81
C TYR A 16 -20.99 17.66 -0.35
N ARG A 17 -21.29 16.63 -1.15
CA ARG A 17 -20.67 15.31 -1.04
C ARG A 17 -19.17 15.57 -0.94
N ARG A 18 -18.55 15.25 0.20
CA ARG A 18 -17.14 15.53 0.44
C ARG A 18 -16.35 14.89 -0.70
N VAL A 19 -15.86 15.71 -1.61
CA VAL A 19 -14.94 15.29 -2.65
C VAL A 19 -13.74 14.73 -1.90
N ASN A 20 -13.35 13.48 -2.18
CA ASN A 20 -12.16 12.87 -1.61
C ASN A 20 -10.96 13.68 -2.11
N LYS A 21 -10.61 14.74 -1.40
CA LYS A 21 -9.40 15.52 -1.64
C LYS A 21 -8.23 14.64 -1.22
N ASP A 22 -7.20 14.59 -2.07
CA ASP A 22 -5.96 13.91 -1.74
C ASP A 22 -5.47 14.37 -0.38
N LEU A 23 -5.07 13.39 0.45
CA LEU A 23 -4.55 13.66 1.77
C LEU A 23 -3.31 14.56 1.62
N LYS A 24 -3.25 15.64 2.41
CA LYS A 24 -2.08 16.53 2.44
C LYS A 24 -0.82 15.69 2.68
N LYS A 25 0.28 16.01 2.00
CA LYS A 25 1.57 15.34 2.22
C LYS A 25 1.90 15.32 3.71
N GLY A 26 2.12 14.13 4.26
CA GLY A 26 2.38 13.94 5.71
C GLY A 26 1.13 13.80 6.59
N ALA A 27 -0.08 13.82 6.02
CA ALA A 27 -1.29 13.48 6.76
C ALA A 27 -1.25 12.00 7.17
N ARG A 28 -1.35 11.75 8.47
CA ARG A 28 -1.37 10.40 9.02
C ARG A 28 -2.72 9.75 8.78
N VAL A 29 -2.70 8.48 8.35
CA VAL A 29 -3.90 7.62 8.28
C VAL A 29 -4.53 7.44 9.66
N ILE A 30 -3.70 7.29 10.71
CA ILE A 30 -4.15 7.20 12.10
C ILE A 30 -3.90 8.53 12.83
N PRO A 31 -4.91 9.14 13.46
CA PRO A 31 -4.74 10.33 14.27
C PRO A 31 -3.72 10.11 15.41
N PRO A 32 -2.84 11.08 15.72
CA PRO A 32 -1.78 10.93 16.73
C PRO A 32 -2.32 10.62 18.13
N LYS A 33 -3.53 11.10 18.46
CA LYS A 33 -4.16 10.91 19.78
C LYS A 33 -4.75 9.50 19.98
N LYS A 34 -4.86 8.67 18.94
CA LYS A 34 -5.35 7.29 19.05
C LYS A 34 -4.22 6.32 19.39
N ALA A 35 -3.71 6.41 20.61
CA ALA A 35 -2.51 5.67 21.05
C ALA A 35 -2.61 4.15 20.86
N ALA A 36 -3.77 3.54 21.13
CA ALA A 36 -3.98 2.10 20.97
C ALA A 36 -3.81 1.65 19.50
N ALA A 37 -4.41 2.38 18.56
CA ALA A 37 -4.32 2.08 17.13
C ALA A 37 -2.90 2.30 16.57
N ILE A 38 -2.15 3.28 17.10
CA ILE A 38 -0.75 3.47 16.73
C ILE A 38 0.12 2.31 17.23
N LYS A 39 -0.13 1.84 18.46
CA LYS A 39 0.61 0.71 19.05
C LYS A 39 0.40 -0.56 18.23
N SER A 40 -0.84 -0.91 17.89
CA SER A 40 -1.12 -2.11 17.08
C SER A 40 -0.48 -2.04 15.69
N LEU A 41 -0.55 -0.88 15.02
CA LEU A 41 0.09 -0.70 13.72
C LEU A 41 1.62 -0.83 13.79
N LYS A 42 2.25 -0.24 14.82
CA LYS A 42 3.70 -0.36 15.04
C LYS A 42 4.12 -1.82 15.25
N LEU A 43 3.36 -2.56 16.07
CA LEU A 43 3.62 -3.99 16.29
C LEU A 43 3.48 -4.78 14.99
N HIS A 44 2.39 -4.59 14.26
CA HIS A 44 2.16 -5.26 12.98
C HIS A 44 3.32 -4.98 12.01
N LYS A 45 3.71 -3.72 11.83
CA LYS A 45 4.84 -3.34 10.96
C LYS A 45 6.15 -4.02 11.39
N SER A 46 6.44 -4.06 12.69
CA SER A 46 7.64 -4.72 13.20
C SER A 46 7.61 -6.22 12.95
N LEU A 47 6.46 -6.88 13.12
CA LEU A 47 6.32 -8.31 12.93
C LEU A 47 6.43 -8.68 11.45
N SER A 48 5.74 -7.96 10.55
CA SER A 48 5.84 -8.19 9.11
C SER A 48 7.28 -8.07 8.60
N ALA A 49 8.03 -7.06 9.06
CA ALA A 49 9.43 -6.91 8.68
C ALA A 49 10.29 -8.10 9.16
N LYS A 50 10.09 -8.58 10.40
CA LYS A 50 10.82 -9.73 10.93
C LYS A 50 10.49 -11.03 10.18
N ILE A 51 9.21 -11.25 9.87
CA ILE A 51 8.76 -12.43 9.13
C ILE A 51 9.40 -12.44 7.74
N ASN A 52 9.33 -11.33 7.01
CA ASN A 52 9.92 -11.24 5.66
C ASN A 52 11.43 -11.50 5.71
N ASN A 53 12.15 -10.83 6.61
CA ASN A 53 13.60 -11.04 6.77
C ASN A 53 13.94 -12.50 7.10
N SER A 54 13.16 -13.14 7.99
CA SER A 54 13.37 -14.54 8.36
C SER A 54 13.10 -15.49 7.19
N VAL A 55 12.03 -15.25 6.43
CA VAL A 55 11.68 -16.07 5.27
C VAL A 55 12.74 -15.92 4.18
N GLU A 56 13.23 -14.71 3.94
CA GLU A 56 14.33 -14.45 3.02
C GLU A 56 15.61 -15.19 3.44
N GLN A 57 15.98 -15.12 4.72
CA GLN A 57 17.15 -15.86 5.23
C GLN A 57 17.00 -17.38 5.10
N GLN A 58 15.81 -17.92 5.37
CA GLN A 58 15.52 -19.34 5.20
C GLN A 58 15.56 -19.75 3.72
N MET A 59 14.98 -18.96 2.83
CA MET A 59 15.03 -19.18 1.38
C MET A 59 16.46 -19.13 0.86
N VAL A 60 17.24 -18.13 1.26
CA VAL A 60 18.67 -18.00 0.89
C VAL A 60 19.45 -19.19 1.42
N SER A 61 19.23 -19.63 2.66
CA SER A 61 19.92 -20.79 3.21
C SER A 61 19.57 -22.07 2.45
N ALA A 62 18.28 -22.27 2.11
CA ALA A 62 17.83 -23.41 1.30
C ALA A 62 18.43 -23.38 -0.12
N ALA A 63 18.36 -22.24 -0.80
CA ALA A 63 18.91 -22.05 -2.14
C ALA A 63 20.45 -22.08 -2.18
N SER A 64 21.11 -21.60 -1.11
CA SER A 64 22.57 -21.54 -0.97
C SER A 64 23.18 -22.80 -0.36
N SER A 65 22.37 -23.75 0.12
CA SER A 65 22.85 -25.01 0.71
C SER A 65 23.57 -25.92 -0.30
N GLY A 66 23.52 -25.59 -1.59
CA GLY A 66 24.23 -26.29 -2.67
C GLY A 66 25.24 -25.40 -3.39
N LYS A 67 26.35 -26.00 -3.84
CA LYS A 67 27.38 -25.36 -4.68
C LYS A 67 26.74 -24.78 -5.95
N LEU A 68 26.75 -23.46 -6.08
CA LEU A 68 26.32 -22.77 -7.30
C LEU A 68 27.29 -23.09 -8.43
N THR A 69 26.90 -24.00 -9.32
CA THR A 69 27.66 -24.30 -10.55
C THR A 69 27.42 -23.17 -11.54
N ILE A 70 28.46 -22.40 -11.85
CA ILE A 70 28.42 -21.39 -12.93
C ILE A 70 28.27 -22.14 -14.26
N MET A 71 27.05 -22.24 -14.78
CA MET A 71 26.83 -22.68 -16.15
C MET A 71 27.32 -21.57 -17.08
N LYS A 72 28.32 -21.87 -17.90
CA LYS A 72 28.74 -20.98 -18.99
C LYS A 72 27.52 -20.73 -19.88
N ALA A 73 27.11 -19.46 -20.03
CA ALA A 73 26.09 -19.09 -21.01
C ALA A 73 26.63 -19.40 -22.42
N THR A 74 26.28 -20.55 -22.97
CA THR A 74 26.31 -20.79 -24.41
C THR A 74 25.06 -20.14 -24.95
N ILE A 75 25.15 -18.85 -25.27
CA ILE A 75 24.12 -18.17 -26.05
C ILE A 75 24.04 -18.92 -27.38
N PRO A 76 22.96 -19.66 -27.74
CA PRO A 76 22.72 -19.94 -29.14
C PRO A 76 22.09 -18.67 -29.69
N THR A 77 22.94 -17.83 -30.29
CA THR A 77 22.47 -16.78 -31.17
C THR A 77 21.59 -17.42 -32.22
N THR A 78 20.30 -17.08 -32.20
CA THR A 78 19.37 -17.07 -33.33
C THR A 78 19.24 -18.37 -34.16
N THR A 79 18.02 -18.93 -34.19
CA THR A 79 17.19 -19.14 -35.39
C THR A 79 16.31 -20.39 -35.25
N ALA A 80 15.05 -20.22 -35.68
CA ALA A 80 14.00 -21.21 -35.82
C ALA A 80 14.46 -22.59 -36.35
N GLY A 81 13.79 -23.66 -35.93
CA GLY A 81 14.00 -24.99 -36.51
C GLY A 81 13.21 -26.09 -35.82
N SER A 82 12.14 -26.50 -36.48
CA SER A 82 11.25 -27.64 -36.26
C SER A 82 11.89 -29.03 -36.10
N SER A 83 11.08 -29.97 -35.55
CA SER A 83 11.17 -31.45 -35.61
C SER A 83 12.24 -32.10 -34.72
N LYS A 84 12.03 -33.22 -34.04
CA LYS A 84 11.04 -34.31 -34.13
C LYS A 84 10.90 -34.96 -32.76
#